data_AF-A0A504JLM0-F1
#
_entry.id   AF-A0A504JLM0-F1
#
_cell.length_a   1.000
_cell.length_b   1.000
_cell.length_c   1.000
_cell.angle_alpha   90.00
_cell.angle_beta   90.00
_cell.angle_gamma   90.00
#
_symmetry.space_group_name_H-M   'P 1'
#
loop_
_entity.id
_entity.type
_entity.pdbx_description
1 polymer ?
#
loop_
_entity_poly.entity_id
_entity_poly.type
_entity_poly.pdbx_seq_one_letter_code
_entity_poly.pdbx_strand_id
1 'polypeptide(L)'
;MNTTSNIGLTFYQNLGKLFYAVAASDKVVRGSEYDSLKKIIKTEWVHVDDLQDEFGADAAFQIEIIFDWLNDKELSAEEAFNDFKNYYNENKHRFSNTIKIMIWNTVNTIAGAFSGKNKSELTMLANLKLMFDR
;
A
#
# COMPACT_ATOMS: atom_id res chain seq x y z
N MET A 1 -16.37 20.77 -9.46
CA MET A 1 -15.81 19.43 -9.19
C MET A 1 -14.61 19.64 -8.28
N ASN A 2 -14.72 19.25 -7.01
CA ASN A 2 -13.70 19.53 -5.99
C ASN A 2 -12.47 18.66 -6.26
N THR A 3 -11.38 19.28 -6.71
CA THR A 3 -10.10 18.63 -7.04
C THR A 3 -9.48 17.89 -5.85
N THR A 4 -9.77 18.30 -4.62
CA THR A 4 -9.28 17.68 -3.37
C THR A 4 -9.76 16.24 -3.20
N SER A 5 -11.02 15.93 -3.54
CA SER A 5 -11.58 14.58 -3.40
C SER A 5 -10.91 13.54 -4.33
N ASN A 6 -10.31 13.97 -5.44
CA ASN A 6 -9.66 13.08 -6.41
C ASN A 6 -8.21 12.73 -5.99
N ILE A 7 -7.53 13.65 -5.30
CA ILE A 7 -6.14 13.51 -4.89
C ILE A 7 -5.98 12.44 -3.79
N GLY A 8 -6.79 12.51 -2.74
CA GLY A 8 -6.76 11.52 -1.66
C GLY A 8 -7.16 10.12 -2.13
N LEU A 9 -8.14 10.04 -3.05
CA LEU A 9 -8.54 8.78 -3.68
C LEU A 9 -7.35 8.11 -4.39
N THR A 10 -6.63 8.88 -5.22
CA THR A 10 -5.50 8.35 -5.99
C THR A 10 -4.36 7.89 -5.07
N PHE A 11 -4.14 8.59 -3.95
CA PHE A 11 -3.13 8.19 -2.96
C PHE A 11 -3.43 6.80 -2.38
N TYR A 12 -4.64 6.61 -1.85
CA TYR A 12 -5.05 5.33 -1.26
C TYR A 12 -5.13 4.21 -2.29
N GLN A 13 -5.54 4.50 -3.52
CA GLN A 13 -5.48 3.53 -4.62
C GLN A 13 -4.06 3.03 -4.87
N ASN A 14 -3.07 3.93 -4.90
CA ASN A 14 -1.67 3.55 -5.09
C ASN A 14 -1.08 2.79 -3.89
N LEU A 15 -1.56 3.05 -2.67
CA LEU A 15 -1.24 2.20 -1.52
C LEU A 15 -1.79 0.78 -1.69
N GLY A 16 -3.03 0.63 -2.20
CA GLY A 16 -3.60 -0.66 -2.58
C GLY A 16 -2.69 -1.44 -3.53
N LYS A 17 -2.14 -0.78 -4.56
CA LYS A 17 -1.17 -1.39 -5.49
C LYS A 17 0.09 -1.87 -4.80
N LEU A 18 0.69 -1.05 -3.92
CA LEU A 18 1.89 -1.44 -3.17
C LEU A 18 1.63 -2.64 -2.25
N PHE A 19 0.54 -2.60 -1.49
CA PHE A 19 0.21 -3.66 -0.54
C PHE A 19 -0.10 -4.97 -1.25
N TYR A 20 -0.80 -4.90 -2.38
CA TYR A 20 -0.98 -6.02 -3.29
C TYR A 20 0.37 -6.56 -3.80
N ALA A 21 1.25 -5.68 -4.29
CA ALA A 21 2.55 -6.10 -4.81
C ALA A 21 3.40 -6.85 -3.76
N VAL A 22 3.30 -6.48 -2.49
CA VAL A 22 4.00 -7.17 -1.40
C VAL A 22 3.38 -8.55 -1.15
N ALA A 23 2.05 -8.63 -1.02
CA ALA A 23 1.34 -9.89 -0.79
C ALA A 23 1.51 -10.86 -1.98
N ALA A 24 1.42 -10.37 -3.21
CA ALA A 24 1.55 -11.18 -4.43
C ALA A 24 3.01 -11.44 -4.85
N SER A 25 4.01 -11.01 -4.06
CA SER A 25 5.43 -11.06 -4.46
C SER A 25 5.96 -12.49 -4.67
N ASP A 26 5.35 -13.49 -4.04
CA ASP A 26 5.64 -14.92 -4.25
C ASP A 26 4.63 -15.62 -5.17
N LYS A 27 3.78 -14.84 -5.85
CA LYS A 27 2.69 -15.25 -6.75
C LYS A 27 1.47 -15.85 -6.05
N VAL A 28 1.39 -15.84 -4.73
CA VAL A 28 0.23 -16.36 -4.00
C VAL A 28 -0.17 -15.39 -2.89
N VAL A 29 -1.28 -14.70 -3.08
CA VAL A 29 -1.90 -13.91 -2.00
C VAL A 29 -2.58 -14.85 -1.01
N ARG A 30 -2.15 -14.82 0.25
CA ARG A 30 -2.74 -15.64 1.31
C ARG A 30 -3.84 -14.89 2.03
N GLY A 31 -4.86 -15.62 2.47
CA GLY A 31 -5.95 -15.05 3.28
C GLY A 31 -5.45 -14.32 4.53
N SER A 32 -4.41 -14.83 5.19
CA SER A 32 -3.81 -14.20 6.38
C SER A 32 -3.14 -12.85 6.10
N GLU A 33 -2.53 -12.69 4.92
CA GLU A 33 -1.92 -11.42 4.48
C GLU A 33 -3.02 -10.38 4.24
N TYR A 34 -4.09 -10.79 3.55
CA TYR A 34 -5.20 -9.92 3.23
C TYR A 34 -6.04 -9.55 4.47
N ASP A 35 -6.29 -10.49 5.37
CA ASP A 35 -6.98 -10.23 6.64
C ASP A 35 -6.17 -9.27 7.53
N SER A 36 -4.84 -9.40 7.53
CA SER A 36 -3.95 -8.47 8.22
C SER A 36 -4.07 -7.06 7.63
N LEU A 37 -4.07 -6.93 6.30
CA LEU A 37 -4.27 -5.64 5.63
C LEU A 37 -5.62 -5.01 6.00
N LYS A 38 -6.73 -5.74 5.89
CA LYS A 38 -8.08 -5.24 6.25
C LYS A 38 -8.15 -4.74 7.68
N LYS A 39 -7.47 -5.42 8.61
CA LYS A 39 -7.37 -4.99 10.01
C LYS A 39 -6.65 -3.65 10.12
N ILE A 40 -5.47 -3.52 9.51
CA ILE A 40 -4.66 -2.29 9.54
C ILE A 40 -5.42 -1.13 8.90
N ILE A 41 -6.14 -1.35 7.80
CA ILE A 41 -6.95 -0.29 7.17
C ILE A 41 -7.94 0.28 8.18
N LYS A 42 -8.68 -0.59 8.88
CA LYS A 42 -9.73 -0.21 9.84
C LYS A 42 -9.21 0.36 11.15
N THR A 43 -7.98 0.06 11.54
CA THR A 43 -7.41 0.51 12.82
C THR A 43 -6.41 1.65 12.69
N GLU A 44 -5.81 1.85 11.51
CA GLU A 44 -4.75 2.82 11.29
C GLU A 44 -5.08 3.76 10.13
N TRP A 45 -5.32 3.23 8.91
CA TRP A 45 -5.44 4.07 7.71
C TRP A 45 -6.68 4.96 7.70
N VAL A 46 -7.81 4.53 8.26
CA VAL A 46 -9.03 5.36 8.40
C VAL A 46 -8.85 6.56 9.32
N HIS A 47 -7.78 6.60 10.13
CA HIS A 47 -7.47 7.70 11.04
C HIS A 47 -6.34 8.60 10.53
N VAL A 48 -5.79 8.32 9.33
CA VAL A 48 -4.72 9.13 8.74
C VAL A 48 -5.22 10.52 8.35
N ASP A 49 -6.51 10.63 8.05
CA ASP A 49 -7.16 11.88 7.66
C ASP A 49 -7.19 12.89 8.83
N ASP A 50 -7.20 12.42 10.08
CA ASP A 50 -7.07 13.28 11.27
C ASP A 50 -5.66 13.90 11.38
N LEU A 51 -4.68 13.36 10.65
CA LEU A 51 -3.27 13.77 10.69
C LEU A 51 -2.87 14.64 9.51
N GLN A 52 -3.55 14.52 8.37
CA GLN A 52 -3.23 15.26 7.15
C GLN A 52 -4.53 15.75 6.50
N ASP A 53 -4.73 17.07 6.58
CA ASP A 53 -5.88 17.88 6.11
C ASP A 53 -6.26 17.69 4.61
N GLU A 54 -5.56 16.80 3.89
CA GLU A 54 -5.71 16.50 2.46
C GLU A 54 -6.34 15.13 2.14
N PHE A 55 -6.47 14.24 3.11
CA PHE A 55 -7.02 12.90 2.92
C PHE A 55 -8.41 12.82 3.59
N GLY A 56 -9.35 12.06 3.02
CA GLY A 56 -10.70 11.92 3.56
C GLY A 56 -10.96 10.52 4.11
N ALA A 57 -11.63 10.43 5.27
CA ALA A 57 -11.95 9.20 6.03
C ALA A 57 -12.38 7.99 5.18
N ASP A 58 -13.29 8.22 4.23
CA ASP A 58 -13.84 7.14 3.40
C ASP A 58 -12.88 6.66 2.29
N ALA A 59 -11.81 7.40 2.03
CA ALA A 59 -10.88 7.11 0.94
C ALA A 59 -9.90 5.98 1.30
N ALA A 60 -9.65 5.71 2.59
CA ALA A 60 -8.80 4.60 3.03
C ALA A 60 -9.32 3.22 2.54
N PHE A 61 -10.63 3.05 2.39
CA PHE A 61 -11.23 1.82 1.84
C PHE A 61 -10.88 1.58 0.36
N GLN A 62 -10.38 2.60 -0.36
CA GLN A 62 -9.86 2.39 -1.72
C GLN A 62 -8.66 1.45 -1.77
N ILE A 63 -7.91 1.34 -0.66
CA ILE A 63 -6.83 0.36 -0.54
C ILE A 63 -7.39 -1.05 -0.77
N GLU A 64 -8.46 -1.40 -0.07
CA GLU A 64 -9.12 -2.71 -0.15
C GLU A 64 -9.68 -2.95 -1.56
N ILE A 65 -10.39 -1.96 -2.11
CA ILE A 65 -11.00 -2.04 -3.45
C ILE A 65 -9.96 -2.30 -4.53
N ILE A 66 -8.83 -1.57 -4.52
CA ILE A 66 -7.77 -1.76 -5.52
C ILE A 66 -7.06 -3.10 -5.29
N PHE A 67 -6.82 -3.47 -4.04
CA PHE A 67 -6.20 -4.75 -3.73
C PHE A 67 -7.03 -5.91 -4.31
N ASP A 68 -8.33 -5.95 -4.03
CA ASP A 68 -9.25 -6.97 -4.55
C ASP A 68 -9.27 -6.99 -6.07
N TRP A 69 -9.39 -5.81 -6.68
CA TRP A 69 -9.39 -5.70 -8.14
C TRP A 69 -8.10 -6.24 -8.77
N LEU A 70 -6.94 -5.94 -8.20
CA LEU A 70 -5.66 -6.46 -8.69
C LEU A 70 -5.51 -7.96 -8.49
N ASN A 71 -6.01 -8.47 -7.36
CA ASN A 71 -6.03 -9.89 -7.06
C ASN A 71 -6.94 -10.65 -8.04
N ASP A 72 -8.15 -10.14 -8.30
CA ASP A 72 -9.09 -10.72 -9.27
C ASP A 72 -8.55 -10.68 -10.72
N LYS A 73 -7.71 -9.68 -11.03
CA LYS A 73 -7.03 -9.56 -12.32
C LYS A 73 -5.74 -10.36 -12.41
N GLU A 74 -5.28 -10.93 -11.30
CA GLU A 74 -3.97 -11.60 -11.20
C GLU A 74 -2.83 -10.73 -11.77
N LEU A 75 -2.88 -9.41 -11.49
CA LEU A 75 -1.83 -8.49 -11.97
C LEU A 75 -0.47 -8.92 -11.42
N SER A 76 0.61 -8.77 -12.19
CA SER A 76 1.91 -9.10 -11.63
C SER A 76 2.29 -8.16 -10.48
N ALA A 77 2.91 -8.72 -9.44
CA ALA A 77 3.43 -7.94 -8.32
C ALA A 77 4.43 -6.86 -8.76
N GLU A 78 5.21 -7.13 -9.82
CA GLU A 78 6.16 -6.17 -10.38
C GLU A 78 5.46 -4.99 -11.05
N GLU A 79 4.42 -5.23 -11.86
CA GLU A 79 3.63 -4.16 -12.47
C GLU A 79 2.95 -3.29 -11.41
N ALA A 80 2.31 -3.92 -10.41
CA ALA A 80 1.69 -3.20 -9.31
C ALA A 80 2.70 -2.34 -8.52
N PHE A 81 3.90 -2.87 -8.28
CA PHE A 81 4.97 -2.11 -7.61
C PHE A 81 5.47 -0.94 -8.47
N ASN A 82 5.65 -1.17 -9.78
CA ASN A 82 6.12 -0.13 -10.70
C ASN A 82 5.10 1.01 -10.82
N ASP A 83 3.81 0.70 -10.85
CA ASP A 83 2.74 1.70 -10.79
C ASP A 83 2.84 2.58 -9.55
N PHE A 84 2.98 1.97 -8.36
CA PHE A 84 3.17 2.71 -7.11
C PHE A 84 4.45 3.56 -7.15
N LYS A 85 5.56 3.00 -7.65
CA LYS A 85 6.84 3.69 -7.75
C LYS A 85 6.74 4.93 -8.65
N ASN A 86 6.05 4.84 -9.77
CA ASN A 86 5.82 5.98 -10.66
C ASN A 86 5.03 7.07 -9.92
N TYR A 87 3.93 6.69 -9.27
CA TYR A 87 3.14 7.62 -8.46
C TYR A 87 3.96 8.28 -7.34
N TYR A 88 4.77 7.51 -6.61
CA TYR A 88 5.65 8.01 -5.56
C TYR A 88 6.64 9.05 -6.09
N ASN A 89 7.26 8.79 -7.24
CA ASN A 89 8.24 9.72 -7.82
C ASN A 89 7.60 11.05 -8.24
N GLU A 90 6.38 11.01 -8.76
CA GLU A 90 5.62 12.21 -9.16
C GLU A 90 5.07 12.97 -7.95
N ASN A 91 4.85 12.29 -6.82
CA ASN A 91 4.14 12.82 -5.66
C ASN A 91 4.98 12.77 -4.36
N LYS A 92 6.31 12.79 -4.45
CA LYS A 92 7.21 12.64 -3.28
C LYS A 92 6.85 13.55 -2.08
N HIS A 93 6.38 14.77 -2.36
CA HIS A 93 5.96 15.76 -1.35
C HIS A 93 4.81 15.27 -0.44
N ARG A 94 4.01 14.31 -0.90
CA ARG A 94 2.90 13.70 -0.15
C ARG A 94 3.34 12.62 0.84
N PHE A 95 4.56 12.11 0.68
CA PHE A 95 5.09 11.02 1.50
C PHE A 95 5.94 11.59 2.64
N SER A 96 5.26 12.15 3.65
CA SER A 96 5.90 12.58 4.89
C SER A 96 6.61 11.41 5.58
N ASN A 97 7.53 11.70 6.51
CA ASN A 97 8.20 10.64 7.28
C ASN A 97 7.21 9.75 8.03
N THR A 98 6.14 10.34 8.58
CA THR A 98 5.06 9.59 9.24
C THR A 98 4.38 8.63 8.27
N ILE A 99 3.99 9.10 7.08
CA ILE A 99 3.37 8.26 6.05
C ILE A 99 4.31 7.13 5.62
N LYS A 100 5.60 7.43 5.39
CA LYS A 100 6.60 6.41 5.04
C LYS A 100 6.72 5.33 6.12
N ILE A 101 6.67 5.70 7.40
CA ILE A 101 6.69 4.76 8.53
C ILE A 101 5.42 3.90 8.53
N MET A 102 4.24 4.50 8.34
CA MET A 102 2.97 3.75 8.28
C MET A 102 2.95 2.76 7.12
N ILE A 103 3.40 3.17 5.94
CA ILE A 103 3.56 2.29 4.78
C ILE A 103 4.51 1.15 5.14
N TRP A 104 5.68 1.46 5.71
CA TRP A 104 6.68 0.47 6.09
C TRP A 104 6.13 -0.57 7.08
N ASN A 105 5.42 -0.13 8.11
CA ASN A 105 4.81 -1.03 9.09
C ASN A 105 3.73 -1.92 8.46
N THR A 106 2.93 -1.36 7.55
CA THR A 106 1.88 -2.09 6.84
C THR A 106 2.49 -3.20 5.98
N VAL A 107 3.46 -2.89 5.13
CA VAL A 107 4.09 -3.91 4.26
C VAL A 107 4.86 -4.98 5.05
N ASN A 108 5.45 -4.63 6.19
CA ASN A 108 6.10 -5.60 7.07
C ASN A 108 5.10 -6.55 7.73
N THR A 109 3.91 -6.05 8.08
CA THR A 109 2.86 -6.86 8.67
C THR A 109 2.27 -7.81 7.65
N ILE A 110 2.04 -7.35 6.41
CA ILE A 110 1.60 -8.20 5.29
C ILE A 110 2.61 -9.32 5.06
N ALA A 111 3.87 -8.99 4.76
CA ALA A 111 4.92 -9.99 4.51
C ALA A 111 5.23 -10.89 5.73
N GLY A 112 4.87 -10.44 6.94
CA GLY A 112 5.07 -11.19 8.19
C GLY A 112 3.90 -12.09 8.56
N ALA A 113 2.75 -11.98 7.88
CA ALA A 113 1.51 -12.66 8.27
C ALA A 113 1.56 -14.19 8.08
N PHE A 114 2.49 -14.71 7.28
CA PHE A 114 2.63 -16.14 7.01
C PHE A 114 4.02 -16.66 7.36
N SER A 115 4.17 -17.37 8.49
CA SER A 115 5.34 -18.20 8.89
C SER A 115 6.76 -17.62 8.74
N GLY A 116 6.91 -16.32 8.49
CA GLY A 116 8.18 -15.64 8.23
C GLY A 116 8.34 -15.21 6.76
N LYS A 117 9.10 -14.13 6.55
CA LYS A 117 9.26 -13.50 5.24
C LYS A 117 9.99 -14.40 4.26
N ASN A 118 9.42 -14.62 3.08
CA ASN A 118 10.08 -15.32 1.99
C ASN A 118 11.07 -14.41 1.24
N LYS A 119 11.89 -14.98 0.36
CA LYS A 119 12.95 -14.24 -0.36
C LYS A 119 12.38 -13.14 -1.28
N SER A 120 11.24 -13.38 -1.92
CA SER A 120 10.60 -12.42 -2.82
C SER A 120 10.07 -11.22 -2.05
N GLU A 121 9.43 -11.45 -0.91
CA GLU A 121 8.96 -10.39 -0.01
C GLU A 121 10.12 -9.56 0.52
N LEU A 122 11.22 -10.18 0.96
CA LEU A 122 12.41 -9.47 1.40
C LEU A 122 13.01 -8.58 0.30
N THR A 123 12.99 -9.07 -0.94
CA THR A 123 13.45 -8.28 -2.10
C THR A 123 12.54 -7.09 -2.35
N MET A 124 11.22 -7.29 -2.27
CA MET A 124 10.24 -6.22 -2.44
C MET A 124 10.38 -5.14 -1.35
N LEU A 125 10.55 -5.56 -0.09
CA LEU A 125 10.79 -4.66 1.04
C LEU A 125 12.10 -3.88 0.88
N ALA A 126 13.17 -4.53 0.43
CA ALA A 126 14.44 -3.86 0.17
C ALA A 126 14.31 -2.79 -0.92
N ASN A 127 13.60 -3.10 -2.02
CA ASN A 127 13.34 -2.15 -3.10
C ASN A 127 12.54 -0.93 -2.62
N LEU A 128 11.50 -1.16 -1.81
CA LEU A 128 10.73 -0.08 -1.20
C LEU A 128 11.59 0.81 -0.29
N LYS A 129 12.44 0.19 0.54
CA LYS A 129 13.32 0.91 1.46
C LYS A 129 14.29 1.81 0.70
N LEU A 130 14.95 1.28 -0.33
CA LEU A 130 15.83 2.05 -1.21
C LEU A 130 15.11 3.20 -1.93
N MET A 131 13.83 3.03 -2.25
CA MET A 131 13.03 4.08 -2.87
C MET A 131 12.72 5.23 -1.89
N PHE A 132 12.45 4.92 -0.62
CA PHE A 132 12.16 5.92 0.40
C PHE A 132 13.37 6.72 0.87
N ASP A 133 14.57 6.14 0.77
CA ASP A 133 15.84 6.75 1.15
C ASP A 133 16.42 7.66 0.02
N ARG A 134 15.75 7.78 -1.13
CA ARG A 134 16.11 8.64 -2.29
C ARG A 134 15.22 9.88 -2.43
#